data_AF-A0A957MGD5-F1
#
_entry.id   AF-A0A957MGD5-F1
#
_cell.length_a   1.000
_cell.length_b   1.000
_cell.length_c   1.000
_cell.angle_alpha   90.00
_cell.angle_beta   90.00
_cell.angle_gamma   90.00
#
_symmetry.space_group_name_H-M   'P 1'
#
loop_
_entity.id
_entity.type
_entity.pdbx_description
1 polymer ?
#
loop_
_entity_poly.entity_id
_entity_poly.type
_entity_poly.pdbx_seq_one_letter_code
_entity_poly.pdbx_strand_id
1 'polypeptide(L)'
;MDIAKLYELQKIDTNMLKVRRRVAQIRQQQGESDELKAARAAAAATQAEQEHLRAAELDAELLSEQLVERIHDAEQRLMSGTVRNPKELESLQASIEALKRQRAGAEEAAMTAFQRGEEVTARLAREQAALAEVERTWQAGQ
;
A
#
# COMPACT_ATOMS: atom_id res chain seq x y z
N MET A 1 -41.54 -53.64 4.26
CA MET A 1 -40.76 -52.45 3.92
C MET A 1 -41.67 -51.50 3.14
N ASP A 2 -41.98 -50.33 3.71
CA ASP A 2 -42.97 -49.39 3.16
C ASP A 2 -42.45 -48.70 1.89
N ILE A 3 -42.85 -49.22 0.73
CA ILE A 3 -42.54 -48.68 -0.60
C ILE A 3 -42.93 -47.19 -0.70
N ALA A 4 -44.02 -46.79 -0.03
CA ALA A 4 -44.48 -45.40 0.02
C ALA A 4 -43.49 -44.47 0.76
N LYS A 5 -42.85 -44.92 1.84
CA LYS A 5 -41.84 -44.13 2.56
C LYS A 5 -40.55 -44.00 1.75
N LEU A 6 -40.17 -45.06 1.03
CA LEU A 6 -39.02 -45.03 0.12
C LEU A 6 -39.25 -44.05 -1.05
N TYR A 7 -40.47 -44.01 -1.58
CA TYR A 7 -40.87 -43.11 -2.65
C TYR A 7 -40.86 -41.63 -2.23
N GLU A 8 -41.37 -41.32 -1.03
CA GLU A 8 -41.32 -39.94 -0.50
C GLU A 8 -39.88 -39.51 -0.19
N LEU A 9 -39.03 -40.42 0.31
CA LEU A 9 -37.60 -40.13 0.49
C LEU A 9 -36.90 -39.84 -0.84
N GLN A 10 -37.13 -40.68 -1.85
CA GLN A 10 -36.60 -40.49 -3.21
C GLN A 10 -37.04 -39.15 -3.82
N LYS A 11 -38.28 -38.72 -3.54
CA LYS A 11 -38.82 -37.43 -4.00
C LYS A 11 -38.13 -36.25 -3.31
N ILE A 12 -37.87 -36.35 -2.00
CA ILE A 12 -37.12 -35.36 -1.23
C ILE A 12 -35.69 -35.26 -1.76
N ASP A 13 -35.01 -36.40 -1.97
CA ASP A 13 -33.64 -36.43 -2.49
C ASP A 13 -33.56 -35.82 -3.90
N THR A 14 -34.53 -36.13 -4.76
CA THR A 14 -34.61 -35.57 -6.11
C THR A 14 -34.79 -34.05 -6.08
N ASN A 15 -35.62 -33.54 -5.16
CA ASN A 15 -35.83 -32.10 -5.00
C ASN A 15 -34.60 -31.41 -4.41
N MET A 16 -33.92 -32.04 -3.46
CA MET A 16 -32.68 -31.53 -2.89
C MET A 16 -31.56 -31.44 -3.95
N LEU A 17 -31.46 -32.45 -4.84
CA LEU A 17 -30.54 -32.42 -5.97
C LEU A 17 -30.85 -31.29 -6.96
N LYS A 18 -32.13 -31.03 -7.25
CA LYS A 18 -32.55 -29.92 -8.13
C LYS A 18 -32.20 -28.56 -7.54
N VAL A 19 -32.45 -28.36 -6.25
CA VAL A 19 -32.11 -27.11 -5.55
C VAL A 19 -30.59 -26.90 -5.52
N ARG A 20 -29.81 -27.92 -5.20
CA ARG A 20 -28.33 -27.84 -5.21
C ARG A 20 -27.78 -27.51 -6.59
N ARG A 21 -28.30 -28.15 -7.66
CA ARG A 21 -27.92 -27.81 -9.05
C ARG A 21 -28.29 -26.38 -9.41
N ARG A 22 -29.45 -25.88 -8.97
CA ARG A 22 -29.87 -24.50 -9.22
C ARG A 22 -28.99 -23.49 -8.49
N VAL A 23 -28.61 -23.78 -7.25
CA VAL A 23 -27.66 -22.95 -6.48
C VAL A 23 -26.29 -22.93 -7.14
N ALA A 24 -25.76 -24.08 -7.56
CA ALA A 24 -24.50 -24.17 -8.28
C ALA A 24 -24.54 -23.40 -9.62
N GLN A 25 -25.64 -23.51 -10.36
CA GLN A 25 -25.82 -22.79 -11.62
C GLN A 25 -25.95 -21.27 -11.42
N ILE A 26 -26.59 -20.81 -10.34
CA ILE A 26 -26.65 -19.39 -9.99
C ILE A 26 -25.26 -18.89 -9.54
N ARG A 27 -24.51 -19.69 -8.77
CA ARG A 27 -23.12 -19.40 -8.39
C ARG A 27 -22.17 -19.35 -9.59
N GLN A 28 -22.40 -20.18 -10.61
CA GLN A 28 -21.62 -20.20 -11.84
C GLN A 28 -21.97 -19.04 -12.79
N GLN A 29 -23.19 -18.50 -12.69
CA GLN A 29 -23.65 -17.33 -13.45
C GLN A 29 -23.26 -16.00 -12.79
N GLN A 30 -22.96 -16.02 -11.49
CA GLN A 30 -22.33 -14.91 -10.79
C GLN A 30 -20.80 -15.07 -10.91
N GLY A 31 -20.14 -14.32 -11.81
CA GLY A 31 -18.70 -14.12 -11.69
C GLY A 31 -18.31 -13.60 -10.29
N GLU A 32 -17.01 -13.43 -9.99
CA GLU A 32 -16.50 -13.01 -8.66
C GLU A 32 -17.50 -12.15 -7.85
N SER A 33 -17.82 -12.58 -6.63
CA SER A 33 -18.81 -11.87 -5.81
C SER A 33 -18.40 -10.40 -5.66
N ASP A 34 -19.38 -9.50 -5.56
CA ASP A 34 -19.08 -8.07 -5.42
C ASP A 34 -18.24 -7.79 -4.15
N GLU A 35 -18.39 -8.64 -3.13
CA GLU A 35 -17.55 -8.66 -1.94
C GLU A 35 -16.09 -9.02 -2.23
N LEU A 36 -15.83 -10.03 -3.07
CA LEU A 36 -14.48 -10.42 -3.50
C LEU A 36 -13.82 -9.31 -4.33
N LYS A 37 -14.57 -8.73 -5.27
CA LYS A 37 -14.10 -7.62 -6.10
C LYS A 37 -13.78 -6.39 -5.26
N ALA A 38 -14.64 -6.04 -4.30
CA ALA A 38 -14.42 -4.93 -3.39
C ALA A 38 -13.19 -5.15 -2.50
N ALA A 39 -13.02 -6.36 -1.94
CA ALA A 39 -11.86 -6.71 -1.13
C ALA A 39 -10.55 -6.63 -1.92
N ARG A 40 -10.53 -7.13 -3.17
CA ARG A 40 -9.36 -7.01 -4.07
C ARG A 40 -9.06 -5.57 -4.45
N ALA A 41 -10.08 -4.78 -4.77
CA ALA A 41 -9.92 -3.38 -5.11
C ALA A 41 -9.35 -2.56 -3.94
N ALA A 42 -9.81 -2.83 -2.71
CA ALA A 42 -9.29 -2.20 -1.50
C ALA A 42 -7.81 -2.54 -1.28
N ALA A 43 -7.46 -3.83 -1.32
CA ALA A 43 -6.08 -4.27 -1.16
C ALA A 43 -5.15 -3.70 -2.26
N ALA A 44 -5.60 -3.66 -3.51
CA ALA A 44 -4.84 -3.09 -4.61
C ALA A 44 -4.64 -1.57 -4.45
N ALA A 45 -5.65 -0.83 -3.98
CA ALA A 45 -5.54 0.60 -3.72
C ALA A 45 -4.56 0.89 -2.57
N THR A 46 -4.63 0.11 -1.49
CA THR A 46 -3.70 0.22 -0.35
C THR A 46 -2.27 -0.15 -0.75
N GLN A 47 -2.09 -1.16 -1.61
CA GLN A 47 -0.77 -1.50 -2.13
C GLN A 47 -0.18 -0.36 -2.99
N ALA A 48 -0.99 0.26 -3.85
CA ALA A 48 -0.55 1.42 -4.63
C ALA A 48 -0.16 2.61 -3.73
N GLU A 49 -0.88 2.85 -2.63
CA GLU A 49 -0.50 3.86 -1.63
C GLU A 49 0.84 3.52 -0.96
N GLN A 50 1.08 2.24 -0.62
CA GLN A 50 2.35 1.79 -0.05
C GLN A 50 3.52 2.04 -0.98
N GLU A 51 3.37 1.68 -2.27
CA GLU A 51 4.41 1.87 -3.29
C GLU A 51 4.72 3.36 -3.48
N HIS A 52 3.70 4.21 -3.50
CA HIS A 52 3.87 5.66 -3.58
C HIS A 52 4.61 6.23 -2.36
N LEU A 53 4.27 5.78 -1.15
CA LEU A 53 4.93 6.25 0.07
C LEU A 53 6.41 5.83 0.13
N ARG A 54 6.73 4.59 -0.29
CA ARG A 54 8.12 4.14 -0.41
C ARG A 54 8.92 4.95 -1.42
N ALA A 55 8.32 5.28 -2.57
CA ALA A 55 8.96 6.15 -3.55
C ALA A 55 9.24 7.54 -2.97
N ALA A 56 8.26 8.13 -2.27
CA ALA A 56 8.41 9.43 -1.63
C ALA A 56 9.47 9.45 -0.52
N GLU A 57 9.57 8.37 0.26
CA GLU A 57 10.63 8.18 1.27
C GLU A 57 12.02 8.18 0.60
N LEU A 58 12.21 7.32 -0.40
CA LEU A 58 13.47 7.23 -1.14
C LEU A 58 13.86 8.55 -1.80
N ASP A 59 12.91 9.23 -2.45
CA ASP A 59 13.16 10.53 -3.08
C ASP A 59 13.60 11.59 -2.07
N ALA A 60 13.01 11.59 -0.87
CA ALA A 60 13.37 12.51 0.20
C ALA A 60 14.75 12.19 0.81
N GLU A 61 15.10 10.92 0.95
CA GLU A 61 16.43 10.47 1.38
C GLU A 61 17.51 10.90 0.37
N LEU A 62 17.30 10.62 -0.92
CA LEU A 62 18.23 11.01 -1.99
C LEU A 62 18.40 12.53 -2.06
N LEU A 63 17.33 13.29 -1.88
CA LEU A 63 17.41 14.75 -1.78
C LEU A 63 18.25 15.19 -0.58
N SER A 64 18.09 14.54 0.58
CA SER A 64 18.88 14.83 1.77
C SER A 64 20.38 14.59 1.52
N GLU A 65 20.74 13.45 0.91
CA GLU A 65 22.12 13.12 0.54
C GLU A 65 22.74 14.15 -0.41
N GLN A 66 22.01 14.53 -1.47
CA GLN A 66 22.45 15.59 -2.40
C GLN A 66 22.67 16.93 -1.69
N LEU A 67 21.82 17.25 -0.71
CA LEU A 67 21.98 18.47 0.07
C LEU A 67 23.18 18.40 1.01
N VAL A 68 23.51 17.23 1.57
CA VAL A 68 24.74 17.02 2.34
C VAL A 68 25.97 17.34 1.49
N GLU A 69 26.06 16.80 0.28
CA GLU A 69 27.19 17.06 -0.62
C GLU A 69 27.31 18.55 -0.96
N ARG A 70 26.19 19.21 -1.30
CA ARG A 70 26.17 20.64 -1.62
C ARG A 70 26.54 21.52 -0.44
N ILE A 71 26.11 21.17 0.77
CA ILE A 71 26.50 21.87 2.00
C ILE A 71 28.00 21.70 2.20
N HIS A 72 28.52 20.49 2.07
CA HIS A 72 29.95 20.20 2.22
C HIS A 72 30.80 21.03 1.27
N ASP A 73 30.46 21.05 -0.02
CA ASP A 73 31.18 21.82 -1.04
C ASP A 73 31.15 23.34 -0.74
N ALA A 74 30.00 23.85 -0.31
CA ALA A 74 29.85 25.26 0.06
C ALA A 74 30.66 25.61 1.32
N GLU A 75 30.68 24.74 2.33
CA GLU A 75 31.49 24.88 3.54
C GLU A 75 33.00 24.82 3.23
N GLN A 76 33.44 23.89 2.38
CA GLN A 76 34.83 23.83 1.89
C GLN A 76 35.23 25.14 1.19
N ARG A 77 34.36 25.66 0.32
CA ARG A 77 34.62 26.91 -0.39
C ARG A 77 34.69 28.11 0.58
N LEU A 78 33.83 28.14 1.60
CA LEU A 78 33.87 29.16 2.66
C LEU A 78 35.18 29.09 3.45
N MET A 79 35.63 27.89 3.82
CA MET A 79 36.85 27.66 4.60
C MET A 79 38.14 27.84 3.79
N SER A 80 38.10 27.65 2.47
CA SER A 80 39.26 27.77 1.58
C SER A 80 39.88 29.17 1.52
N GLY A 81 39.16 30.21 1.98
CA GLY A 81 39.61 31.61 1.87
C GLY A 81 39.65 32.14 0.43
N THR A 82 39.08 31.39 -0.53
CA THR A 82 39.00 31.81 -1.95
C THR A 82 38.05 32.99 -2.13
N VAL A 83 36.96 33.04 -1.35
CA VAL A 83 36.02 34.16 -1.34
C VAL A 83 36.55 35.24 -0.39
N ARG A 84 37.00 36.36 -0.95
CA ARG A 84 37.62 37.47 -0.19
C ARG A 84 36.70 38.67 0.00
N ASN A 85 35.61 38.72 -0.77
CA ASN A 85 34.63 39.79 -0.69
C ASN A 85 33.68 39.55 0.50
N PRO A 86 33.59 40.48 1.47
CA PRO A 86 32.72 40.33 2.63
C PRO A 86 31.25 40.05 2.29
N LYS A 87 30.72 40.70 1.23
CA LYS A 87 29.32 40.49 0.80
C LYS A 87 29.09 39.09 0.22
N GLU A 88 30.09 38.55 -0.48
CA GLU A 88 30.02 37.20 -1.05
C GLU A 88 30.15 36.14 0.05
N LEU A 89 30.95 36.40 1.10
CA LEU A 89 31.03 35.54 2.29
C LEU A 89 29.69 35.47 3.01
N GLU A 90 29.07 36.62 3.27
CA GLU A 90 27.74 36.70 3.89
C GLU A 90 26.69 35.98 3.06
N SER A 91 26.71 36.17 1.73
CA SER A 91 25.82 35.46 0.81
C SER A 91 26.04 33.94 0.83
N LEU A 92 27.29 33.49 0.88
CA LEU A 92 27.63 32.06 0.94
C LEU A 92 27.19 31.44 2.26
N GLN A 93 27.39 32.12 3.39
CA GLN A 93 26.89 31.70 4.70
C GLN A 93 25.37 31.59 4.72
N ALA A 94 24.66 32.60 4.21
CA ALA A 94 23.20 32.56 4.11
C ALA A 94 22.70 31.41 3.22
N SER A 95 23.40 31.11 2.13
CA SER A 95 23.12 29.97 1.27
C SER A 95 23.31 28.63 1.99
N ILE A 96 24.39 28.47 2.77
CA ILE A 96 24.64 27.26 3.56
C ILE A 96 23.51 27.04 4.57
N GLU A 97 23.09 28.09 5.27
CA GLU A 97 21.97 28.00 6.23
C GLU A 97 20.64 27.68 5.54
N ALA A 98 20.41 28.20 4.34
CA ALA A 98 19.23 27.83 3.55
C ALA A 98 19.26 26.34 3.13
N LEU A 99 20.41 25.84 2.67
CA LEU A 99 20.58 24.43 2.33
C LEU A 99 20.39 23.51 3.54
N LYS A 100 20.90 23.90 4.72
CA LYS A 100 20.70 23.16 5.98
C LYS A 100 19.21 23.07 6.35
N ARG A 101 18.46 24.17 6.22
CA ARG A 101 17.00 24.16 6.43
C ARG A 101 16.28 23.26 5.42
N GLN A 102 16.70 23.30 4.16
CA GLN A 102 16.14 22.43 3.12
C GLN A 102 16.40 20.95 3.43
N ARG A 103 17.61 20.61 3.92
CA ARG A 103 17.97 19.25 4.31
C ARG A 103 17.11 18.77 5.47
N ALA A 104 16.96 19.58 6.51
CA ALA A 104 16.08 19.25 7.64
C ALA A 104 14.63 18.97 7.19
N GLY A 105 14.12 19.76 6.23
CA GLY A 105 12.80 19.50 5.66
C GLY A 105 12.72 18.20 4.84
N ALA A 106 13.79 17.82 4.13
CA ALA A 106 13.87 16.54 3.43
C ALA A 106 13.93 15.35 4.39
N GLU A 107 14.71 15.46 5.47
CA GLU A 107 14.79 14.45 6.55
C GLU A 107 13.42 14.26 7.24
N GLU A 108 12.70 15.35 7.51
CA GLU A 108 11.35 15.30 8.08
C GLU A 108 10.33 14.67 7.12
N ALA A 109 10.43 14.97 5.82
CA ALA A 109 9.59 14.35 4.79
C ALA A 109 9.82 12.84 4.68
N ALA A 110 11.08 12.39 4.69
CA ALA A 110 11.43 10.97 4.68
C ALA A 110 10.85 10.25 5.91
N MET A 111 11.04 10.81 7.10
CA MET A 111 10.49 10.25 8.34
C MET A 111 8.96 10.16 8.31
N THR A 112 8.29 11.20 7.79
CA THR A 112 6.83 11.22 7.67
C THR A 112 6.33 10.15 6.69
N ALA A 113 7.01 10.01 5.55
CA ALA A 113 6.69 8.99 4.55
C ALA A 113 6.87 7.57 5.12
N PHE A 114 7.95 7.33 5.86
CA PHE A 114 8.20 6.07 6.56
C PHE A 114 7.08 5.73 7.55
N GLN A 115 6.74 6.66 8.46
CA GLN A 115 5.69 6.45 9.47
C GLN A 115 4.34 6.10 8.82
N ARG A 116 3.96 6.83 7.76
CA ARG A 116 2.73 6.57 7.04
C ARG A 116 2.79 5.26 6.25
N GLY A 117 3.97 4.91 5.73
CA GLY A 117 4.23 3.62 5.07
C GLY A 117 4.00 2.44 6.01
N GLU A 118 4.38 2.55 7.28
CA GLU A 118 4.13 1.53 8.30
C GLU A 118 2.63 1.35 8.58
N GLU A 119 1.89 2.46 8.72
CA GLU A 119 0.44 2.42 8.90
C GLU A 119 -0.28 1.75 7.72
N VAL A 120 0.12 2.10 6.49
CA VAL A 120 -0.43 1.53 5.26
C VAL A 120 -0.05 0.05 5.13
N THR A 121 1.16 -0.34 5.51
CA THR A 121 1.60 -1.74 5.51
C THR A 121 0.76 -2.59 6.48
N ALA A 122 0.51 -2.08 7.69
CA ALA A 122 -0.37 -2.75 8.65
C ALA A 122 -1.83 -2.82 8.17
N ARG A 123 -2.31 -1.82 7.42
CA ARG A 123 -3.62 -1.84 6.77
C ARG A 123 -3.68 -2.89 5.66
N LEU A 124 -2.67 -2.94 4.78
CA LEU A 124 -2.58 -3.89 3.69
C LEU A 124 -2.60 -5.33 4.19
N ALA A 125 -1.85 -5.63 5.25
CA ALA A 125 -1.82 -6.97 5.86
C ALA A 125 -3.21 -7.40 6.34
N ARG A 126 -3.99 -6.49 6.94
CA ARG A 126 -5.36 -6.76 7.38
C ARG A 126 -6.31 -6.97 6.20
N GLU A 127 -6.21 -6.14 5.17
CA GLU A 127 -7.02 -6.26 3.95
C GLU A 127 -6.72 -7.55 3.17
N GLN A 128 -5.45 -7.95 3.08
CA GLN A 128 -5.04 -9.22 2.47
C GLN A 128 -5.53 -10.43 3.28
N ALA A 129 -5.48 -10.37 4.62
CA ALA A 129 -6.02 -11.43 5.46
C ALA A 129 -7.55 -11.56 5.29
N ALA A 130 -8.27 -10.44 5.22
CA ALA A 130 -9.71 -10.42 4.97
C ALA A 130 -10.04 -10.96 3.57
N LEU A 131 -9.30 -10.52 2.55
CA LEU A 131 -9.44 -11.03 1.19
C LEU A 131 -9.24 -12.56 1.14
N ALA A 132 -8.21 -13.07 1.80
CA ALA A 132 -7.94 -14.51 1.85
C ALA A 132 -9.06 -15.31 2.55
N GLU A 133 -9.76 -14.72 3.52
CA GLU A 133 -10.96 -15.33 4.14
C GLU A 133 -12.16 -15.33 3.19
N VAL A 134 -12.42 -14.21 2.51
CA VAL A 134 -13.50 -14.10 1.51
C VAL A 134 -13.25 -15.04 0.34
N GLU A 135 -11.99 -15.16 -0.11
CA GLU A 135 -11.59 -16.12 -1.15
C GLU A 135 -11.82 -17.56 -0.71
N ARG A 136 -11.46 -17.91 0.54
CA ARG A 136 -11.69 -19.26 1.09
C ARG A 136 -13.17 -19.59 1.21
N THR A 137 -14.00 -18.67 1.70
CA THR A 137 -15.45 -18.89 1.83
C THR A 137 -16.12 -19.00 0.45
N TRP A 138 -15.70 -18.20 -0.53
CA TRP A 138 -16.17 -18.30 -1.90
C TRP A 138 -15.78 -19.63 -2.56
N GLN A 139 -14.52 -20.08 -2.39
CA GLN A 139 -14.06 -21.38 -2.92
C GLN A 139 -14.74 -22.58 -2.25
N ALA A 140 -14.92 -22.54 -0.93
CA ALA A 140 -15.63 -23.60 -0.19
C ALA A 140 -17.15 -23.62 -0.49
N GLY A 141 -17.68 -22.51 -0.99
CA GLY A 141 -19.06 -22.37 -1.45
C GLY A 141 -19.26 -22.77 -2.92
N GLN A 142 -18.21 -23.06 -3.69
CA GLN A 142 -18.33 -23.65 -5.04
C GLN A 142 -18.56 -25.16 -4.96
#